data_AF-A0A3P8YNC3-F1
#
_entry.id   AF-A0A3P8YNC3-F1
#
_cell.length_a   1.000
_cell.length_b   1.000
_cell.length_c   1.000
_cell.angle_alpha   90.00
_cell.angle_beta   90.00
_cell.angle_gamma   90.00
#
_symmetry.space_group_name_H-M   'P 1'
#
loop_
_entity.id
_entity.type
_entity.pdbx_description
1 polymer ?
#
loop_
_entity_poly.entity_id
_entity_poly.type
_entity_poly.pdbx_seq_one_letter_code
_entity_poly.pdbx_strand_id
1 'polypeptide(L)'
;WVIVYRTLHLITPSFQLVQSFPLFPQEKNKWSSSKDLLSRIDLDELMKKDEPPLNFPKTLEEFQYAFNEQGQLRHTKTGEPFVFNAREDLHRWNQKRYEALGEIITQYVYQLLETKCNMTKEIVPVDASEEEPKSFIYLSADAMSNPSKLLVLIHGDGVVRAGQWARRLIINQDLDSGSQIPFITRAKEEGYGVMVLNPNQNHLEQAKPIPLPSPEASDEPAQKRERKDDRESKKKRDFYEKYRNPQKEGETELIPIRENSSSEEHVQYVWDHFVSKAAARNVFIIAHSYGGLSFVNLMKHREAEVKSRVCAVAMTDSVHNIWHQEVNKSVQEWLHQHCRNWVSSPEPLDTPVEPMLTDCPRVSAGTERHELTSWRSFNSIFQFFSEARLAGEKYEEESSSAVTTRSSHRTKHKQDHDDL
;
A
#
# COMPACT_ATOMS: atom_id res chain seq x y z
N TRP A 1 -17.00 22.43 -3.58
CA TRP A 1 -18.24 21.92 -4.18
C TRP A 1 -18.82 20.87 -3.22
N VAL A 2 -19.53 21.16 -2.14
CA VAL A 2 -20.78 21.92 -1.92
C VAL A 2 -21.83 21.67 -3.00
N ILE A 3 -22.87 20.91 -2.63
CA ILE A 3 -24.33 21.01 -2.87
C ILE A 3 -24.92 19.70 -2.27
N VAL A 4 -25.45 19.64 -1.03
CA VAL A 4 -26.71 20.16 -0.46
C VAL A 4 -27.96 19.36 -0.91
N TYR A 5 -28.70 18.76 0.04
CA TYR A 5 -30.12 19.03 0.41
C TYR A 5 -30.60 17.99 1.46
N ARG A 6 -30.71 18.38 2.74
CA ARG A 6 -31.92 18.77 3.51
C ARG A 6 -32.73 17.60 4.09
N THR A 7 -32.92 17.61 5.42
CA THR A 7 -34.21 17.95 6.07
C THR A 7 -33.93 18.43 7.51
N LEU A 8 -34.59 19.50 7.92
CA LEU A 8 -34.44 20.25 9.19
C LEU A 8 -35.85 20.52 9.74
N HIS A 9 -35.94 20.81 11.04
CA HIS A 9 -37.06 21.39 11.84
C HIS A 9 -37.73 20.40 12.81
N LEU A 10 -38.01 20.66 14.09
CA LEU A 10 -37.94 21.78 15.07
C LEU A 10 -38.02 21.08 16.47
N ILE A 11 -37.59 21.61 17.63
CA ILE A 11 -38.28 22.59 18.51
C ILE A 11 -37.38 22.81 19.75
N THR A 12 -37.18 24.07 20.16
CA THR A 12 -36.99 24.61 21.53
C THR A 12 -37.72 25.98 21.56
N PRO A 13 -37.93 26.74 22.67
CA PRO A 13 -37.43 26.62 24.06
C PRO A 13 -38.50 26.95 25.15
N SER A 14 -38.12 26.95 26.44
CA SER A 14 -38.76 27.78 27.49
C SER A 14 -37.78 28.11 28.62
N PHE A 15 -37.91 29.34 29.13
CA PHE A 15 -36.97 30.13 29.93
C PHE A 15 -37.38 30.19 31.43
N GLN A 16 -36.38 30.45 32.30
CA GLN A 16 -36.42 31.17 33.60
C GLN A 16 -37.17 30.61 34.85
N LEU A 17 -36.44 30.52 35.97
CA LEU A 17 -36.69 31.36 37.16
C LEU A 17 -35.48 31.41 38.14
N VAL A 18 -35.42 32.50 38.89
CA VAL A 18 -34.36 33.06 39.77
C VAL A 18 -34.67 32.80 41.26
N GLN A 19 -33.66 32.80 42.15
CA GLN A 19 -33.59 33.42 43.53
C GLN A 19 -32.51 32.73 44.40
N SER A 20 -31.35 33.33 44.70
CA SER A 20 -30.97 34.33 45.74
C SER A 20 -30.89 33.81 47.19
N PHE A 21 -29.70 33.81 47.85
CA PHE A 21 -29.44 33.93 49.31
C PHE A 21 -27.91 34.04 49.63
N PRO A 22 -27.45 34.43 50.86
CA PRO A 22 -26.57 35.58 51.10
C PRO A 22 -25.09 35.25 51.45
N LEU A 23 -24.26 36.31 51.46
CA LEU A 23 -22.81 36.34 51.74
C LEU A 23 -22.42 35.84 53.15
N PHE A 24 -21.35 35.04 53.23
CA PHE A 24 -20.46 34.90 54.40
C PHE A 24 -18.97 34.90 53.97
N PRO A 25 -18.02 35.30 54.84
CA PRO A 25 -16.72 35.86 54.46
C PRO A 25 -15.66 34.84 54.04
N GLN A 26 -14.72 35.33 53.23
CA GLN A 26 -13.66 34.60 52.54
C GLN A 26 -12.57 34.02 53.46
N GLU A 27 -12.50 32.70 53.55
CA GLU A 27 -11.22 31.99 53.79
C GLU A 27 -10.48 31.79 52.45
N LYS A 28 -9.90 32.86 51.90
CA LYS A 28 -9.18 32.79 50.61
C LYS A 28 -7.70 32.38 50.70
N ASN A 29 -7.13 32.26 51.90
CA ASN A 29 -5.67 32.19 52.04
C ASN A 29 -5.08 30.78 52.19
N LYS A 30 -5.89 29.72 52.31
CA LYS A 30 -5.40 28.32 52.22
C LYS A 30 -5.48 27.74 50.81
N TRP A 31 -6.46 28.16 50.02
CA TRP A 31 -6.71 27.62 48.67
C TRP A 31 -5.73 28.13 47.61
N SER A 32 -5.17 29.34 47.78
CA SER A 32 -4.19 29.89 46.84
C SER A 32 -2.86 29.12 46.89
N SER A 33 -2.41 28.71 48.07
CA SER A 33 -1.17 27.94 48.26
C SER A 33 -1.26 26.52 47.68
N SER A 34 -2.41 25.84 47.81
CA SER A 34 -2.61 24.52 47.20
C SER A 34 -2.75 24.59 45.67
N LYS A 35 -3.38 25.64 45.13
CA LYS A 35 -3.43 25.88 43.68
C LYS A 35 -2.07 26.19 43.08
N ASP A 36 -1.21 26.89 43.82
CA ASP A 36 0.16 27.24 43.38
C ASP A 36 1.13 26.05 43.49
N LEU A 37 0.82 25.05 44.33
CA LEU A 37 1.53 23.76 44.39
C LEU A 37 1.09 22.81 43.27
N LEU A 38 -0.21 22.75 42.96
CA LEU A 38 -0.76 21.92 41.88
C LEU A 38 -0.41 22.46 40.48
N SER A 39 -0.25 23.77 40.30
CA SER A 39 0.18 24.37 39.02
C SER A 39 1.67 24.17 38.72
N ARG A 40 2.48 23.77 39.71
CA ARG A 40 3.89 23.42 39.56
C ARG A 40 4.12 21.93 39.30
N ILE A 41 3.09 21.11 39.47
CA ILE A 41 3.11 19.71 39.07
C ILE A 41 2.75 19.70 37.60
N ASP A 42 3.75 19.47 36.75
CA ASP A 42 3.49 19.14 35.35
C ASP A 42 2.78 17.78 35.32
N LEU A 43 1.45 17.82 35.25
CA LEU A 43 0.59 16.64 35.16
C LEU A 43 0.95 15.78 33.94
N ASP A 44 1.47 16.37 32.86
CA ASP A 44 1.94 15.61 31.71
C ASP A 44 3.26 14.90 32.01
N GLU A 45 4.19 15.48 32.80
CA GLU A 45 5.36 14.75 33.32
C GLU A 45 5.00 13.68 34.35
N LEU A 46 4.01 13.94 35.20
CA LEU A 46 3.55 12.99 36.20
C LEU A 46 2.86 11.79 35.53
N MET A 47 2.03 12.03 34.51
CA MET A 47 1.39 10.99 33.72
C MET A 47 2.38 10.24 32.81
N LYS A 48 3.48 10.87 32.36
CA LYS A 48 4.58 10.19 31.65
C LYS A 48 5.33 9.19 32.53
N LYS A 49 5.36 9.36 33.85
CA LYS A 49 6.03 8.41 34.77
C LYS A 49 5.26 7.11 34.97
N ASP A 50 3.95 7.11 34.71
CA ASP A 50 3.08 5.94 34.86
C ASP A 50 2.77 5.23 33.53
N GLU A 51 3.23 5.76 32.38
CA GLU A 51 3.12 5.05 31.11
C GLU A 51 4.02 3.81 31.08
N PRO A 52 3.50 2.62 30.75
CA PRO A 52 4.31 1.41 30.63
C PRO A 52 5.39 1.56 29.56
N PRO A 53 6.55 0.88 29.73
CA PRO A 53 7.62 0.96 28.77
C PRO A 53 7.15 0.48 27.39
N LEU A 54 7.58 1.19 26.34
CA LEU A 54 7.34 0.84 24.95
C LEU A 54 8.34 -0.22 24.47
N ASN A 55 8.53 -1.25 25.28
CA ASN A 55 9.33 -2.42 24.92
C ASN A 55 8.38 -3.58 24.66
N PHE A 56 8.35 -4.04 23.42
CA PHE A 56 7.48 -5.10 22.97
C PHE A 56 8.31 -6.32 22.57
N PRO A 57 7.74 -7.52 22.67
CA PRO A 57 8.43 -8.73 22.25
C PRO A 57 8.86 -8.70 20.77
N LYS A 58 9.75 -9.60 20.36
CA LYS A 58 10.31 -9.62 19.00
C LYS A 58 9.89 -10.84 18.19
N THR A 59 9.21 -11.80 18.79
CA THR A 59 8.68 -12.99 18.11
C THR A 59 7.21 -13.22 18.44
N LEU A 60 6.52 -14.00 17.60
CA LEU A 60 5.13 -14.37 17.81
C LEU A 60 4.96 -15.17 19.12
N GLU A 61 5.91 -16.05 19.41
CA GLU A 61 5.92 -16.89 20.61
C GLU A 61 5.98 -16.05 21.88
N GLU A 62 6.86 -15.03 21.93
CA GLU A 62 6.95 -14.12 23.06
C GLU A 62 5.71 -13.22 23.17
N PHE A 63 5.10 -12.86 22.05
CA PHE A 63 3.80 -12.20 22.00
C PHE A 63 2.65 -13.12 22.46
N GLN A 64 2.90 -14.42 22.60
CA GLN A 64 1.93 -15.48 22.90
C GLN A 64 0.86 -15.64 21.82
N TYR A 65 1.23 -15.43 20.56
CA TYR A 65 0.37 -15.72 19.41
C TYR A 65 1.01 -16.74 18.48
N ALA A 66 0.17 -17.45 17.75
CA ALA A 66 0.57 -18.30 16.64
C ALA A 66 -0.54 -18.29 15.58
N PHE A 67 -0.19 -18.62 14.34
CA PHE A 67 -1.18 -18.91 13.31
C PHE A 67 -1.69 -20.34 13.48
N ASN A 68 -3.01 -20.51 13.52
CA ASN A 68 -3.63 -21.83 13.54
C ASN A 68 -3.64 -22.47 12.12
N GLU A 69 -4.19 -23.67 12.00
CA GLU A 69 -4.29 -24.40 10.73
C GLU A 69 -5.11 -23.66 9.67
N GLN A 70 -6.05 -22.80 10.09
CA GLN A 70 -6.86 -21.95 9.22
C GLN A 70 -6.15 -20.62 8.86
N GLY A 71 -4.88 -20.47 9.23
CA GLY A 71 -4.09 -19.26 8.96
C GLY A 71 -4.52 -18.03 9.76
N GLN A 72 -5.21 -18.21 10.89
CA GLN A 72 -5.69 -17.12 11.73
C GLN A 72 -4.77 -16.90 12.94
N LEU A 73 -4.43 -15.65 13.23
CA LEU A 73 -3.61 -15.30 14.39
C LEU A 73 -4.42 -15.47 15.68
N ARG A 74 -3.97 -16.36 16.58
CA ARG A 74 -4.65 -16.71 17.83
C ARG A 74 -3.70 -16.74 19.00
N HIS A 75 -4.18 -16.33 20.16
CA HIS A 75 -3.41 -16.41 21.40
C HIS A 75 -3.16 -17.89 21.76
N THR A 76 -1.91 -18.28 22.01
CA THR A 76 -1.50 -19.68 22.13
C THR A 76 -2.14 -20.41 23.31
N LYS A 77 -2.49 -19.70 24.38
CA LYS A 77 -3.13 -20.30 25.57
C LYS A 77 -4.66 -20.28 25.56
N THR A 78 -5.26 -19.23 25.00
CA THR A 78 -6.72 -18.99 25.13
C THR A 78 -7.46 -19.25 23.82
N GLY A 79 -6.75 -19.25 22.68
CA GLY A 79 -7.36 -19.34 21.36
C GLY A 79 -8.09 -18.07 20.92
N GLU A 80 -8.00 -16.96 21.67
CA GLU A 80 -8.68 -15.71 21.37
C GLU A 80 -7.97 -14.91 20.25
N PRO A 81 -8.70 -14.08 19.48
CA PRO A 81 -8.10 -13.20 18.47
C PRO A 81 -7.31 -12.05 19.11
N PHE A 82 -6.50 -11.38 18.30
CA PHE A 82 -5.76 -10.20 18.75
C PHE A 82 -6.70 -9.06 19.15
N VAL A 83 -6.51 -8.54 20.37
CA VAL A 83 -7.24 -7.36 20.88
C VAL A 83 -6.35 -6.13 20.80
N PHE A 84 -6.77 -5.11 20.04
CA PHE A 84 -6.04 -3.85 19.90
C PHE A 84 -6.02 -3.04 21.21
N ASN A 85 -7.19 -2.82 21.80
CA ASN A 85 -7.34 -2.12 23.08
C ASN A 85 -7.04 -3.03 24.27
N ALA A 86 -5.80 -3.55 24.35
CA ALA A 86 -5.39 -4.44 25.43
C ALA A 86 -5.27 -3.73 26.78
N ARG A 87 -5.01 -2.41 26.76
CA ARG A 87 -5.07 -1.55 27.95
C ARG A 87 -6.03 -0.40 27.68
N GLU A 88 -7.05 -0.27 28.51
CA GLU A 88 -7.98 0.86 28.46
C GLU A 88 -7.21 2.18 28.68
N ASP A 89 -7.64 3.24 27.99
CA ASP A 89 -7.07 4.60 28.03
C ASP A 89 -5.60 4.77 27.59
N LEU A 90 -4.86 3.68 27.30
CA LEU A 90 -3.47 3.75 26.83
C LEU A 90 -3.35 3.62 25.30
N HIS A 91 -3.94 4.57 24.57
CA HIS A 91 -3.99 4.56 23.11
C HIS A 91 -2.59 4.49 22.47
N ARG A 92 -1.64 5.30 22.93
CA ARG A 92 -0.25 5.32 22.42
C ARG A 92 0.43 3.96 22.57
N TRP A 93 0.27 3.33 23.73
CA TRP A 93 0.86 2.01 24.00
C TRP A 93 0.22 0.92 23.13
N ASN A 94 -1.11 0.91 23.01
CA ASN A 94 -1.83 -0.04 22.16
C ASN A 94 -1.41 0.08 20.68
N GLN A 95 -1.25 1.31 20.20
CA GLN A 95 -0.77 1.59 18.84
C GLN A 95 0.65 1.04 18.65
N LYS A 96 1.58 1.32 19.57
CA LYS A 96 2.96 0.82 19.49
C LYS A 96 3.04 -0.72 19.61
N ARG A 97 2.17 -1.34 20.39
CA ARG A 97 2.02 -2.80 20.46
C ARG A 97 1.60 -3.39 19.12
N TYR A 98 0.63 -2.75 18.46
CA TYR A 98 0.13 -3.17 17.15
C TYR A 98 1.20 -3.01 16.06
N GLU A 99 1.96 -1.91 16.09
CA GLU A 99 3.11 -1.70 15.21
C GLU A 99 4.17 -2.78 15.40
N ALA A 100 4.57 -3.07 16.64
CA ALA A 100 5.54 -4.12 16.94
C ALA A 100 5.08 -5.49 16.46
N LEU A 101 3.81 -5.85 16.67
CA LEU A 101 3.25 -7.08 16.10
C LEU A 101 3.31 -7.06 14.57
N GLY A 102 3.01 -5.93 13.94
CA GLY A 102 3.09 -5.76 12.49
C GLY A 102 4.46 -6.05 11.88
N GLU A 103 5.53 -5.68 12.57
CA GLU A 103 6.90 -5.98 12.14
C GLU A 103 7.22 -7.47 12.26
N ILE A 104 6.76 -8.12 13.33
CA ILE A 104 6.89 -9.58 13.50
C ILE A 104 6.14 -10.31 12.39
N ILE A 105 4.92 -9.87 12.07
CA ILE A 105 4.11 -10.44 10.99
C ILE A 105 4.81 -10.29 9.64
N THR A 106 5.49 -9.16 9.41
CA THR A 106 6.28 -8.96 8.19
C THR A 106 7.40 -9.99 8.07
N GLN A 107 8.16 -10.24 9.13
CA GLN A 107 9.20 -11.27 9.14
C GLN A 107 8.63 -12.69 8.98
N TYR A 108 7.48 -12.97 9.60
CA TYR A 108 6.81 -14.25 9.44
C TYR A 108 6.34 -14.50 8.01
N VAL A 109 5.78 -13.49 7.33
CA VAL A 109 5.40 -13.59 5.91
C VAL A 109 6.64 -13.84 5.04
N TYR A 110 7.77 -13.18 5.29
CA TYR A 110 9.03 -13.46 4.58
C TYR A 110 9.46 -14.92 4.74
N GLN A 111 9.41 -15.45 5.97
CA GLN A 111 9.72 -16.85 6.21
C GLN A 111 8.79 -17.78 5.40
N LEU A 112 7.50 -17.49 5.33
CA LEU A 112 6.56 -18.27 4.52
C LEU A 112 6.83 -18.17 3.02
N LEU A 113 7.24 -17.00 2.51
CA LEU A 113 7.64 -16.84 1.11
C LEU A 113 8.85 -17.72 0.77
N GLU A 114 9.85 -17.75 1.65
CA GLU A 114 11.07 -18.53 1.45
C GLU A 114 10.81 -20.03 1.60
N THR A 115 10.08 -20.45 2.64
CA THR A 115 9.91 -21.86 2.99
C THR A 115 8.73 -22.54 2.29
N LYS A 116 7.56 -21.88 2.21
CA LYS A 116 6.34 -22.45 1.61
C LYS A 116 6.24 -22.13 0.12
N CYS A 117 6.63 -20.92 -0.28
CA CYS A 117 6.55 -20.50 -1.69
C CYS A 117 7.85 -20.74 -2.47
N ASN A 118 8.95 -21.11 -1.80
CA ASN A 118 10.28 -21.30 -2.40
C ASN A 118 10.71 -20.09 -3.25
N MET A 119 10.53 -18.90 -2.68
CA MET A 119 10.93 -17.63 -3.26
C MET A 119 12.30 -17.21 -2.71
N THR A 120 13.11 -16.55 -3.53
CA THR A 120 14.42 -16.04 -3.13
C THR A 120 14.46 -14.53 -3.17
N LYS A 121 15.12 -13.90 -2.19
CA LYS A 121 15.37 -12.46 -2.21
C LYS A 121 16.44 -12.14 -3.24
N GLU A 122 16.19 -11.11 -4.04
CA GLU A 122 17.16 -10.49 -4.93
C GLU A 122 17.36 -9.04 -4.49
N ILE A 123 18.60 -8.62 -4.28
CA ILE A 123 18.93 -7.30 -3.73
C ILE A 123 18.76 -6.23 -4.79
N VAL A 124 18.22 -5.08 -4.37
CA VAL A 124 18.16 -3.87 -5.20
C VAL A 124 18.76 -2.67 -4.44
N PRO A 125 19.58 -1.82 -5.09
CA PRO A 125 20.07 -1.93 -6.47
C PRO A 125 20.95 -3.16 -6.76
N VAL A 126 20.95 -3.65 -8.00
CA VAL A 126 21.70 -4.85 -8.42
C VAL A 126 23.22 -4.67 -8.37
N ASP A 127 23.68 -3.43 -8.40
CA ASP A 127 25.08 -3.02 -8.34
C ASP A 127 25.43 -2.37 -6.99
N ALA A 128 24.62 -2.63 -5.95
CA ALA A 128 24.78 -1.97 -4.66
C ALA A 128 26.10 -2.34 -3.96
N SER A 129 26.82 -1.32 -3.50
CA SER A 129 28.00 -1.46 -2.64
C SER A 129 27.64 -2.07 -1.28
N GLU A 130 28.62 -2.58 -0.51
CA GLU A 130 28.34 -3.21 0.80
C GLU A 130 27.67 -2.23 1.79
N GLU A 131 28.10 -0.98 1.78
CA GLU A 131 27.74 0.06 2.76
C GLU A 131 26.49 0.88 2.37
N GLU A 132 25.99 0.79 1.13
CA GLU A 132 24.83 1.56 0.71
C GLU A 132 23.48 0.94 1.13
N PRO A 133 22.44 1.77 1.36
CA PRO A 133 21.08 1.31 1.59
C PRO A 133 20.57 0.38 0.49
N LYS A 134 19.94 -0.72 0.89
CA LYS A 134 19.42 -1.76 0.00
C LYS A 134 17.98 -2.10 0.33
N SER A 135 17.24 -2.48 -0.70
CA SER A 135 15.96 -3.19 -0.61
C SER A 135 16.11 -4.56 -1.27
N PHE A 136 14.99 -5.22 -1.51
CA PHE A 136 14.96 -6.48 -2.24
C PHE A 136 13.60 -6.69 -2.90
N ILE A 137 13.57 -7.59 -3.88
CA ILE A 137 12.35 -8.20 -4.42
C ILE A 137 12.39 -9.71 -4.17
N TYR A 138 11.25 -10.40 -4.25
CA TYR A 138 11.24 -11.86 -4.28
C TYR A 138 11.03 -12.38 -5.70
N LEU A 139 11.77 -13.43 -6.04
CA LEU A 139 11.69 -14.14 -7.31
C LEU A 139 11.35 -15.62 -7.07
N SER A 140 10.49 -16.20 -7.91
CA SER A 140 10.43 -17.66 -8.05
C SER A 140 11.67 -18.16 -8.78
N ALA A 141 12.02 -19.44 -8.60
CA ALA A 141 13.21 -20.05 -9.19
C ALA A 141 13.29 -19.89 -10.73
N ASP A 142 12.13 -19.81 -11.40
CA ASP A 142 12.01 -19.68 -12.85
C ASP A 142 11.61 -18.26 -13.31
N ALA A 143 11.50 -17.27 -12.41
CA ALA A 143 10.98 -15.94 -12.73
C ALA A 143 11.72 -15.26 -13.90
N MET A 144 13.04 -15.46 -14.01
CA MET A 144 13.86 -14.90 -15.08
C MET A 144 13.94 -15.80 -16.33
N SER A 145 13.79 -17.11 -16.17
CA SER A 145 14.04 -18.10 -17.24
C SER A 145 12.77 -18.65 -17.89
N ASN A 146 11.60 -18.51 -17.27
CA ASN A 146 10.33 -19.01 -17.79
C ASN A 146 9.95 -18.23 -19.06
N PRO A 147 9.88 -18.86 -20.24
CA PRO A 147 9.60 -18.16 -21.50
C PRO A 147 8.11 -17.88 -21.72
N SER A 148 7.23 -18.48 -20.90
CA SER A 148 5.79 -18.45 -21.10
C SER A 148 5.14 -17.25 -20.42
N LYS A 149 5.05 -17.28 -19.09
CA LYS A 149 4.28 -16.30 -18.30
C LYS A 149 5.07 -15.81 -17.09
N LEU A 150 4.97 -14.52 -16.82
CA LEU A 150 5.49 -13.88 -15.61
C LEU A 150 4.37 -13.11 -14.92
N LEU A 151 4.16 -13.34 -13.61
CA LEU A 151 3.28 -12.55 -12.78
C LEU A 151 4.09 -11.60 -11.89
N VAL A 152 3.76 -10.32 -11.92
CA VAL A 152 4.35 -9.28 -11.08
C VAL A 152 3.33 -8.77 -10.06
N LEU A 153 3.66 -8.85 -8.77
CA LEU A 153 2.79 -8.41 -7.68
C LEU A 153 3.29 -7.08 -7.08
N ILE A 154 2.40 -6.08 -7.05
CA ILE A 154 2.69 -4.72 -6.55
C ILE A 154 1.67 -4.38 -5.46
N HIS A 155 2.12 -4.24 -4.22
CA HIS A 155 1.26 -3.85 -3.10
C HIS A 155 1.03 -2.33 -3.04
N GLY A 156 0.10 -1.91 -2.18
CA GLY A 156 -0.20 -0.49 -1.95
C GLY A 156 0.83 0.22 -1.06
N ASP A 157 0.56 1.49 -0.75
CA ASP A 157 1.39 2.31 0.13
C ASP A 157 1.18 1.98 1.63
N GLY A 158 2.04 2.50 2.49
CA GLY A 158 1.97 2.41 3.94
C GLY A 158 2.96 1.41 4.53
N VAL A 159 2.57 0.78 5.64
CA VAL A 159 3.45 -0.12 6.43
C VAL A 159 3.51 -1.54 5.90
N VAL A 160 2.82 -1.85 4.79
CA VAL A 160 2.92 -3.16 4.13
C VAL A 160 4.27 -3.28 3.41
N ARG A 161 4.69 -4.53 3.21
CA ARG A 161 5.93 -4.91 2.54
C ARG A 161 5.65 -6.06 1.57
N ALA A 162 6.67 -6.47 0.81
CA ALA A 162 6.60 -7.63 -0.07
C ALA A 162 5.93 -8.84 0.61
N GLY A 163 5.01 -9.50 -0.09
CA GLY A 163 4.22 -10.60 0.46
C GLY A 163 2.89 -10.19 1.09
N GLN A 164 2.61 -8.90 1.28
CA GLN A 164 1.43 -8.43 2.01
C GLN A 164 0.51 -7.56 1.15
N TRP A 165 -0.79 -7.81 1.23
CA TRP A 165 -1.81 -6.85 0.78
C TRP A 165 -2.22 -5.92 1.91
N ALA A 166 -2.48 -6.46 3.10
CA ALA A 166 -2.92 -5.68 4.25
C ALA A 166 -2.59 -6.35 5.58
N ARG A 167 -1.71 -5.70 6.35
CA ARG A 167 -1.35 -6.11 7.71
C ARG A 167 -2.58 -6.30 8.62
N ARG A 168 -3.58 -5.43 8.49
CA ARG A 168 -4.82 -5.49 9.28
C ARG A 168 -5.59 -6.78 9.04
N LEU A 169 -5.62 -7.29 7.81
CA LEU A 169 -6.29 -8.55 7.50
C LEU A 169 -5.54 -9.73 8.06
N ILE A 170 -4.21 -9.76 7.92
CA ILE A 170 -3.38 -10.83 8.47
C ILE A 170 -3.59 -10.98 9.99
N ILE A 171 -3.63 -9.85 10.71
CA ILE A 171 -3.77 -9.86 12.18
C ILE A 171 -5.20 -10.23 12.62
N ASN A 172 -6.22 -9.70 11.96
CA ASN A 172 -7.60 -9.77 12.47
C ASN A 172 -8.49 -10.80 11.77
N GLN A 173 -8.07 -11.33 10.63
CA GLN A 173 -8.85 -12.25 9.82
C GLN A 173 -8.06 -13.53 9.57
N ASP A 174 -7.13 -13.52 8.60
CA ASP A 174 -6.30 -14.66 8.22
C ASP A 174 -5.14 -14.25 7.28
N LEU A 175 -4.17 -15.15 7.16
CA LEU A 175 -3.03 -15.01 6.24
C LEU A 175 -3.47 -14.92 4.79
N ASP A 176 -4.46 -15.70 4.37
CA ASP A 176 -4.82 -15.84 2.96
C ASP A 176 -5.37 -14.53 2.40
N SER A 177 -6.31 -13.90 3.11
CA SER A 177 -6.91 -12.63 2.68
C SER A 177 -5.96 -11.44 2.78
N GLY A 178 -5.00 -11.49 3.70
CA GLY A 178 -4.08 -10.38 3.95
C GLY A 178 -2.73 -10.47 3.23
N SER A 179 -2.36 -11.62 2.67
CA SER A 179 -1.06 -11.86 2.04
C SER A 179 -1.16 -12.15 0.54
N GLN A 180 -0.02 -12.02 -0.13
CA GLN A 180 0.16 -12.37 -1.53
C GLN A 180 0.37 -13.88 -1.73
N ILE A 181 0.47 -14.68 -0.67
CA ILE A 181 0.80 -16.11 -0.74
C ILE A 181 -0.19 -16.89 -1.62
N PRO A 182 -1.53 -16.74 -1.49
CA PRO A 182 -2.45 -17.45 -2.38
C PRO A 182 -2.28 -17.11 -3.86
N PHE A 183 -1.93 -15.86 -4.18
CA PHE A 183 -1.64 -15.41 -5.54
C PHE A 183 -0.38 -16.03 -6.09
N ILE A 184 0.68 -16.10 -5.28
CA ILE A 184 1.94 -16.75 -5.65
C ILE A 184 1.71 -18.24 -5.88
N THR A 185 1.02 -18.93 -4.96
CA THR A 185 0.70 -20.35 -5.09
C THR A 185 -0.10 -20.63 -6.36
N ARG A 186 -1.19 -19.90 -6.59
CA ARG A 186 -2.02 -20.08 -7.78
C ARG A 186 -1.28 -19.79 -9.08
N ALA A 187 -0.46 -18.74 -9.10
CA ALA A 187 0.34 -18.42 -10.27
C ALA A 187 1.35 -19.54 -10.59
N LYS A 188 2.03 -20.10 -9.58
CA LYS A 188 2.94 -21.23 -9.79
C LYS A 188 2.20 -22.48 -10.31
N GLU A 189 1.02 -22.78 -9.77
CA GLU A 189 0.16 -23.88 -10.25
C GLU A 189 -0.26 -23.69 -11.71
N GLU A 190 -0.51 -22.45 -12.11
CA GLU A 190 -0.85 -22.10 -13.51
C GLU A 190 0.39 -21.87 -14.39
N GLY A 191 1.61 -22.15 -13.91
CA GLY A 191 2.84 -22.14 -14.71
C GLY A 191 3.49 -20.76 -14.92
N TYR A 192 3.19 -19.79 -14.06
CA TYR A 192 3.84 -18.48 -14.08
C TYR A 192 5.16 -18.52 -13.31
N GLY A 193 6.19 -17.87 -13.86
CA GLY A 193 7.24 -17.27 -13.03
C GLY A 193 6.65 -16.12 -12.21
N VAL A 194 7.15 -15.85 -11.01
CA VAL A 194 6.55 -14.85 -10.10
C VAL A 194 7.61 -13.88 -9.57
N MET A 195 7.29 -12.59 -9.61
CA MET A 195 8.04 -11.51 -8.95
C MET A 195 7.16 -10.77 -7.96
N VAL A 196 7.68 -10.52 -6.76
CA VAL A 196 7.01 -9.74 -5.73
C VAL A 196 7.85 -8.54 -5.36
N LEU A 197 7.30 -7.35 -5.60
CA LEU A 197 7.99 -6.08 -5.37
C LEU A 197 7.86 -5.64 -3.92
N ASN A 198 8.75 -4.74 -3.50
CA ASN A 198 8.78 -4.16 -2.16
C ASN A 198 8.83 -2.62 -2.19
N PRO A 199 7.87 -1.94 -2.86
CA PRO A 199 7.93 -0.50 -3.13
C PRO A 199 8.00 0.41 -1.90
N ASN A 200 7.62 -0.08 -0.72
CA ASN A 200 7.60 0.72 0.50
C ASN A 200 8.88 0.56 1.35
N GLN A 201 9.79 -0.35 0.99
CA GLN A 201 11.13 -0.38 1.56
C GLN A 201 12.06 0.44 0.66
N ASN A 202 11.99 1.75 0.84
CA ASN A 202 12.60 2.76 -0.02
C ASN A 202 13.64 3.64 0.70
N HIS A 203 13.80 3.46 2.01
CA HIS A 203 14.79 4.15 2.84
C HIS A 203 15.38 3.18 3.88
N LEU A 204 16.63 3.44 4.29
CA LEU A 204 17.23 2.88 5.50
C LEU A 204 16.94 3.81 6.68
N GLU A 205 16.35 3.26 7.74
CA GLU A 205 16.15 3.95 9.01
C GLU A 205 17.41 3.88 9.87
N GLN A 206 18.05 5.01 10.15
CA GLN A 206 19.21 5.12 11.03
C GLN A 206 18.92 6.09 12.18
N ALA A 207 19.26 5.73 13.41
CA ALA A 207 19.14 6.65 14.53
C ALA A 207 20.15 7.80 14.37
N LYS A 208 19.69 9.07 14.39
CA LYS A 208 20.64 10.19 14.44
C LYS A 208 21.46 10.11 15.72
N PRO A 209 22.76 10.41 15.66
CA PRO A 209 23.56 10.66 16.85
C PRO A 209 22.90 11.78 17.67
N ILE A 210 22.72 11.56 18.98
CA ILE A 210 22.20 12.59 19.88
C ILE A 210 23.14 13.79 19.80
N PRO A 211 22.69 14.99 19.39
CA PRO A 211 23.54 16.16 19.42
C PRO A 211 23.99 16.41 20.86
N LEU A 212 25.29 16.52 21.08
CA LEU A 212 25.84 17.04 22.34
C LEU A 212 25.19 18.41 22.60
N PRO A 213 24.73 18.72 23.83
CA PRO A 213 24.12 20.00 24.12
C PRO A 213 25.14 21.12 23.89
N SER A 214 24.93 21.92 22.85
CA SER A 214 25.64 23.17 22.63
C SER A 214 25.24 24.18 23.73
N PRO A 215 26.19 24.89 24.36
CA PRO A 215 25.87 25.97 25.27
C PRO A 215 25.38 27.20 24.49
N GLU A 216 24.31 27.79 25.02
CA GLU A 216 23.89 29.20 24.89
C GLU A 216 23.01 29.63 23.71
N ALA A 217 21.74 29.79 24.08
CA ALA A 217 20.83 30.92 23.84
C ALA A 217 21.18 31.95 22.73
N SER A 218 20.24 32.10 21.80
CA SER A 218 20.00 33.38 21.13
C SER A 218 18.50 33.65 21.06
N ASP A 219 18.07 34.67 21.80
CA ASP A 219 16.75 35.29 21.72
C ASP A 219 16.50 35.84 20.31
N GLU A 220 15.39 35.45 19.67
CA GLU A 220 14.77 36.28 18.63
C GLU A 220 13.24 36.34 18.82
N PRO A 221 12.62 37.51 18.53
CA PRO A 221 11.31 37.84 19.04
C PRO A 221 10.17 37.40 18.11
N ALA A 222 9.04 37.08 18.76
CA ALA A 222 7.79 36.68 18.13
C ALA A 222 7.13 37.80 17.32
N GLN A 223 7.15 37.73 15.98
CA GLN A 223 6.13 38.39 15.14
C GLN A 223 5.85 37.64 13.83
N LYS A 224 4.68 36.97 13.78
CA LYS A 224 3.64 37.07 12.74
C LYS A 224 2.70 35.85 12.82
N ARG A 225 1.66 36.00 13.63
CA ARG A 225 0.38 35.31 13.40
C ARG A 225 -0.53 36.31 12.69
N GLU A 226 -0.96 35.97 11.48
CA GLU A 226 -2.34 36.16 11.03
C GLU A 226 -2.52 35.60 9.61
N ARG A 227 -3.28 34.50 9.51
CA ARG A 227 -4.40 34.31 8.57
C ARG A 227 -5.14 33.01 8.88
N LYS A 228 -6.36 33.17 9.38
CA LYS A 228 -7.56 32.33 9.18
C LYS A 228 -7.74 32.07 7.66
N ASP A 229 -8.29 30.98 7.14
CA ASP A 229 -9.28 30.00 7.60
C ASP A 229 -9.00 28.66 6.90
N ASP A 230 -9.24 27.53 7.56
CA ASP A 230 -9.60 26.23 6.95
C ASP A 230 -9.90 25.24 8.08
N ARG A 231 -11.09 25.43 8.67
CA ARG A 231 -11.46 24.89 9.97
C ARG A 231 -12.44 23.72 9.84
N GLU A 232 -12.22 22.80 8.90
CA GLU A 232 -13.05 21.58 8.83
C GLU A 232 -12.28 20.32 8.39
N SER A 233 -11.31 20.44 7.49
CA SER A 233 -10.46 19.30 7.05
C SER A 233 -9.41 18.86 8.09
N LYS A 234 -9.14 19.71 9.09
CA LYS A 234 -8.09 19.51 10.10
C LYS A 234 -8.48 18.51 11.21
N LYS A 235 -9.78 18.44 11.55
CA LYS A 235 -10.24 17.65 12.71
C LYS A 235 -10.07 16.12 12.56
N LYS A 236 -10.00 15.59 11.33
CA LYS A 236 -9.74 14.15 11.10
C LYS A 236 -8.25 13.81 11.06
N ARG A 237 -7.41 14.73 10.56
CA ARG A 237 -5.93 14.58 10.58
C ARG A 237 -5.41 14.72 12.02
N ASP A 238 -5.98 15.65 12.78
CA ASP A 238 -5.60 15.91 14.17
C ASP A 238 -5.88 14.73 15.12
N PHE A 239 -6.77 13.78 14.80
CA PHE A 239 -7.03 12.64 15.70
C PHE A 239 -5.85 11.67 15.78
N TYR A 240 -5.14 11.44 14.67
CA TYR A 240 -3.92 10.63 14.67
C TYR A 240 -2.66 11.46 14.97
N GLU A 241 -2.64 12.76 14.63
CA GLU A 241 -1.50 13.65 14.89
C GLU A 241 -1.37 14.04 16.38
N LYS A 242 -2.49 14.13 17.12
CA LYS A 242 -2.53 14.63 18.52
C LYS A 242 -1.79 13.74 19.54
N TYR A 243 -1.47 12.49 19.19
CA TYR A 243 -0.74 11.56 20.07
C TYR A 243 0.73 11.39 19.68
N ARG A 244 1.20 12.10 18.65
CA ARG A 244 2.62 12.26 18.36
C ARG A 244 3.20 13.25 19.37
N ASN A 245 3.51 12.75 20.56
CA ASN A 245 4.14 13.54 21.61
C ASN A 245 5.56 13.94 21.14
N PRO A 246 5.90 15.23 20.96
CA PRO A 246 7.20 15.68 20.46
C PRO A 246 8.23 15.73 21.61
N GLN A 247 8.44 14.63 22.31
CA GLN A 247 9.56 14.49 23.24
C GLN A 247 10.43 13.30 22.82
N LYS A 248 11.50 13.64 22.10
CA LYS A 248 12.70 12.84 21.83
C LYS A 248 12.42 11.40 21.40
N GLU A 249 11.60 11.22 20.37
CA GLU A 249 11.95 10.19 19.38
C GLU A 249 13.35 10.57 18.91
N GLY A 250 14.35 9.70 19.08
CA GLY A 250 15.65 9.94 18.45
C GLY A 250 15.36 10.22 16.99
N GLU A 251 15.69 11.42 16.51
CA GLU A 251 15.42 11.82 15.13
C GLU A 251 15.98 10.70 14.25
N THR A 252 15.11 9.98 13.55
CA THR A 252 15.55 8.88 12.69
C THR A 252 15.85 9.52 11.35
N GLU A 253 17.09 9.37 10.89
CA GLU A 253 17.48 9.74 9.55
C GLU A 253 17.00 8.67 8.58
N LEU A 254 16.31 9.09 7.53
CA LEU A 254 15.85 8.23 6.44
C LEU A 254 16.81 8.41 5.27
N ILE A 255 17.68 7.43 5.05
CA ILE A 255 18.62 7.46 3.93
C ILE A 255 17.93 6.80 2.74
N PRO A 256 17.63 7.52 1.65
CA PRO A 256 16.93 6.96 0.49
C PRO A 256 17.76 5.87 -0.18
N ILE A 257 17.07 4.85 -0.67
CA ILE A 257 17.68 3.78 -1.46
C ILE A 257 17.79 4.28 -2.90
N ARG A 258 19.01 4.23 -3.45
CA ARG A 258 19.32 4.74 -4.79
C ARG A 258 18.38 4.12 -5.83
N GLU A 259 17.77 4.97 -6.66
CA GLU A 259 16.82 4.59 -7.73
C GLU A 259 15.60 3.78 -7.26
N ASN A 260 15.38 3.71 -5.95
CA ASN A 260 14.29 2.99 -5.30
C ASN A 260 13.74 3.83 -4.12
N SER A 261 13.85 5.16 -4.20
CA SER A 261 13.53 6.06 -3.08
C SER A 261 12.02 6.34 -2.95
N SER A 262 11.24 5.92 -3.94
CA SER A 262 9.78 5.96 -3.96
C SER A 262 9.20 4.67 -4.53
N SER A 263 7.89 4.47 -4.37
CA SER A 263 7.17 3.33 -4.94
C SER A 263 7.28 3.30 -6.47
N GLU A 264 7.16 4.47 -7.09
CA GLU A 264 7.25 4.70 -8.52
C GLU A 264 8.64 4.37 -9.06
N GLU A 265 9.69 4.88 -8.42
CA GLU A 265 11.08 4.57 -8.77
C GLU A 265 11.36 3.08 -8.61
N HIS A 266 10.91 2.45 -7.53
CA HIS A 266 11.12 1.02 -7.32
C HIS A 266 10.45 0.17 -8.41
N VAL A 267 9.20 0.45 -8.78
CA VAL A 267 8.50 -0.27 -9.85
C VAL A 267 9.22 -0.08 -11.20
N GLN A 268 9.70 1.14 -11.48
CA GLN A 268 10.46 1.44 -12.69
C GLN A 268 11.82 0.73 -12.70
N TYR A 269 12.55 0.73 -11.58
CA TYR A 269 13.82 0.04 -11.41
C TYR A 269 13.68 -1.46 -11.63
N VAL A 270 12.66 -2.07 -11.02
CA VAL A 270 12.42 -3.51 -11.16
C VAL A 270 12.04 -3.86 -12.59
N TRP A 271 11.30 -2.99 -13.29
CA TRP A 271 11.03 -3.17 -14.71
C TRP A 271 12.33 -3.18 -15.53
N ASP A 272 13.15 -2.15 -15.38
CA ASP A 272 14.37 -1.94 -16.19
C ASP A 272 15.42 -3.03 -15.95
N HIS A 273 15.53 -3.53 -14.71
CA HIS A 273 16.59 -4.46 -14.32
C HIS A 273 16.17 -5.93 -14.37
N PHE A 274 14.87 -6.24 -14.23
CA PHE A 274 14.38 -7.62 -14.12
C PHE A 274 13.30 -7.94 -15.14
N VAL A 275 12.15 -7.26 -15.12
CA VAL A 275 11.00 -7.64 -15.96
C VAL A 275 11.33 -7.54 -17.45
N SER A 276 12.01 -6.46 -17.87
CA SER A 276 12.48 -6.24 -19.24
C SER A 276 13.52 -7.27 -19.71
N LYS A 277 14.18 -7.97 -18.78
CA LYS A 277 15.22 -8.98 -19.07
C LYS A 277 14.74 -10.41 -18.89
N ALA A 278 13.58 -10.63 -18.26
CA ALA A 278 13.01 -11.96 -18.10
C ALA A 278 12.71 -12.60 -19.47
N ALA A 279 12.78 -13.92 -19.58
CA ALA A 279 12.49 -14.65 -20.82
C ALA A 279 11.00 -14.63 -21.20
N ALA A 280 10.12 -14.33 -20.24
CA ALA A 280 8.66 -14.44 -20.41
C ALA A 280 8.13 -13.52 -21.49
N ARG A 281 7.41 -14.08 -22.47
CA ARG A 281 6.75 -13.27 -23.51
C ARG A 281 5.47 -12.61 -23.03
N ASN A 282 4.79 -13.22 -22.07
CA ASN A 282 3.49 -12.78 -21.55
C ASN A 282 3.63 -12.33 -20.09
N VAL A 283 3.63 -11.03 -19.85
CA VAL A 283 3.71 -10.46 -18.49
C VAL A 283 2.31 -10.08 -18.00
N PHE A 284 2.01 -10.43 -16.76
CA PHE A 284 0.77 -10.10 -16.07
C PHE A 284 1.10 -9.37 -14.77
N ILE A 285 0.27 -8.39 -14.41
CA ILE A 285 0.53 -7.54 -13.25
C ILE A 285 -0.71 -7.49 -12.36
N ILE A 286 -0.53 -7.69 -11.06
CA ILE A 286 -1.56 -7.39 -10.06
C ILE A 286 -1.06 -6.23 -9.21
N ALA A 287 -1.81 -5.12 -9.22
CA ALA A 287 -1.42 -3.87 -8.57
C ALA A 287 -2.52 -3.37 -7.63
N HIS A 288 -2.25 -3.41 -6.32
CA HIS A 288 -3.22 -2.99 -5.30
C HIS A 288 -3.06 -1.51 -4.94
N SER A 289 -4.16 -0.78 -4.82
CA SER A 289 -4.18 0.58 -4.27
C SER A 289 -3.17 1.50 -4.97
N TYR A 290 -2.21 2.07 -4.22
CA TYR A 290 -1.12 2.90 -4.74
C TYR A 290 -0.22 2.18 -5.75
N GLY A 291 -0.11 0.85 -5.68
CA GLY A 291 0.65 0.06 -6.65
C GLY A 291 0.15 0.25 -8.08
N GLY A 292 -1.15 0.48 -8.28
CA GLY A 292 -1.70 0.79 -9.61
C GLY A 292 -1.30 2.18 -10.09
N LEU A 293 -1.14 3.16 -9.20
CA LEU A 293 -0.58 4.47 -9.53
C LEU A 293 0.89 4.33 -9.98
N SER A 294 1.68 3.55 -9.25
CA SER A 294 3.08 3.26 -9.62
C SER A 294 3.20 2.53 -10.96
N PHE A 295 2.27 1.61 -11.26
CA PHE A 295 2.19 0.99 -12.58
C PHE A 295 1.86 1.99 -13.69
N VAL A 296 0.89 2.90 -13.48
CA VAL A 296 0.59 3.95 -14.47
C VAL A 296 1.78 4.89 -14.66
N ASN A 297 2.57 5.15 -13.60
CA ASN A 297 3.83 5.88 -13.73
C ASN A 297 4.86 5.12 -14.59
N LEU A 298 4.97 3.79 -14.43
CA LEU A 298 5.79 2.96 -15.31
C LEU A 298 5.34 3.06 -16.78
N MET A 299 4.02 2.97 -17.04
CA MET A 299 3.47 3.12 -18.39
C MET A 299 3.85 4.44 -19.05
N LYS A 300 3.90 5.53 -18.28
CA LYS A 300 4.31 6.86 -18.77
C LYS A 300 5.77 6.89 -19.27
N HIS A 301 6.65 6.14 -18.63
CA HIS A 301 8.10 6.18 -18.90
C HIS A 301 8.61 5.03 -19.78
N ARG A 302 7.88 3.92 -19.87
CA ARG A 302 8.26 2.70 -20.60
C ARG A 302 7.16 2.20 -21.54
N GLU A 303 6.35 3.12 -22.08
CA GLU A 303 5.14 2.82 -22.86
C GLU A 303 5.35 1.69 -23.89
N ALA A 304 6.34 1.84 -24.78
CA ALA A 304 6.56 0.89 -25.88
C ALA A 304 6.90 -0.52 -25.38
N GLU A 305 7.79 -0.61 -24.38
CA GLU A 305 8.20 -1.89 -23.80
C GLU A 305 7.04 -2.57 -23.06
N VAL A 306 6.31 -1.81 -22.23
CA VAL A 306 5.20 -2.36 -21.46
C VAL A 306 4.10 -2.86 -22.39
N LYS A 307 3.72 -2.07 -23.40
CA LYS A 307 2.72 -2.46 -24.40
C LYS A 307 3.12 -3.71 -25.20
N SER A 308 4.41 -3.91 -25.42
CA SER A 308 4.91 -5.07 -26.18
C SER A 308 4.93 -6.37 -25.39
N ARG A 309 4.92 -6.32 -24.05
CA ARG A 309 5.15 -7.49 -23.18
C ARG A 309 4.01 -7.80 -22.22
N VAL A 310 3.27 -6.78 -21.76
CA VAL A 310 2.21 -6.96 -20.78
C VAL A 310 0.91 -7.33 -21.48
N CYS A 311 0.36 -8.48 -21.11
CA CYS A 311 -0.90 -8.98 -21.66
C CYS A 311 -2.10 -8.36 -20.95
N ALA A 312 -2.06 -8.31 -19.61
CA ALA A 312 -3.15 -7.81 -18.80
C ALA A 312 -2.68 -7.31 -17.43
N VAL A 313 -3.42 -6.36 -16.88
CA VAL A 313 -3.16 -5.78 -15.55
C VAL A 313 -4.45 -5.78 -14.74
N ALA A 314 -4.43 -6.46 -13.61
CA ALA A 314 -5.50 -6.41 -12.64
C ALA A 314 -5.16 -5.39 -11.55
N MET A 315 -6.01 -4.38 -11.40
CA MET A 315 -5.91 -3.41 -10.34
C MET A 315 -6.95 -3.72 -9.26
N THR A 316 -6.59 -3.53 -7.99
CA THR A 316 -7.50 -3.79 -6.87
C THR A 316 -7.61 -2.52 -6.03
N ASP A 317 -8.78 -1.89 -6.13
CA ASP A 317 -9.13 -0.61 -5.54
C ASP A 317 -8.04 0.45 -5.72
N SER A 318 -7.51 0.53 -6.94
CA SER A 318 -6.38 1.42 -7.22
C SER A 318 -6.80 2.90 -7.17
N VAL A 319 -5.88 3.73 -6.66
CA VAL A 319 -6.02 5.19 -6.56
C VAL A 319 -5.40 5.94 -7.74
N HIS A 320 -5.01 5.22 -8.81
CA HIS A 320 -4.48 5.87 -10.02
C HIS A 320 -5.47 6.89 -10.57
N ASN A 321 -4.92 7.91 -11.20
CA ASN A 321 -5.75 8.93 -11.82
C ASN A 321 -5.10 9.36 -13.12
N ILE A 322 -5.63 8.83 -14.22
CA ILE A 322 -5.18 9.09 -15.59
C ILE A 322 -5.04 10.59 -15.90
N TRP A 323 -5.94 11.41 -15.34
CA TRP A 323 -6.00 12.86 -15.58
C TRP A 323 -4.95 13.63 -14.81
N HIS A 324 -4.64 13.19 -13.58
CA HIS A 324 -3.57 13.79 -12.77
C HIS A 324 -2.17 13.26 -13.11
N GLN A 325 -2.07 12.03 -13.65
CA GLN A 325 -0.80 11.47 -14.10
C GLN A 325 -0.40 11.92 -15.51
N GLU A 326 -1.29 12.66 -16.19
CA GLU A 326 -1.07 13.28 -17.51
C GLU A 326 -0.62 12.27 -18.57
N VAL A 327 -1.27 11.10 -18.60
CA VAL A 327 -0.94 10.07 -19.60
C VAL A 327 -1.55 10.40 -20.96
N ASN A 328 -0.81 10.07 -22.02
CA ASN A 328 -1.23 10.33 -23.39
C ASN A 328 -2.41 9.43 -23.82
N LYS A 329 -3.11 9.79 -24.92
CA LYS A 329 -4.27 9.03 -25.42
C LYS A 329 -3.95 7.57 -25.73
N SER A 330 -2.77 7.33 -26.27
CA SER A 330 -2.28 5.99 -26.60
C SER A 330 -2.19 5.10 -25.35
N VAL A 331 -1.73 5.64 -24.21
CA VAL A 331 -1.74 4.92 -22.91
C VAL A 331 -3.17 4.76 -22.39
N GLN A 332 -4.04 5.76 -22.51
CA GLN A 332 -5.45 5.67 -22.08
C GLN A 332 -6.20 4.53 -22.79
N GLU A 333 -6.07 4.45 -24.11
CA GLU A 333 -6.68 3.39 -24.92
C GLU A 333 -6.15 2.01 -24.52
N TRP A 334 -4.85 1.90 -24.26
CA TRP A 334 -4.24 0.66 -23.82
C TRP A 334 -4.70 0.24 -22.42
N LEU A 335 -4.77 1.17 -21.46
CA LEU A 335 -5.31 0.90 -20.13
C LEU A 335 -6.77 0.43 -20.23
N HIS A 336 -7.55 1.00 -21.15
CA HIS A 336 -8.93 0.58 -21.36
C HIS A 336 -9.05 -0.87 -21.89
N GLN A 337 -8.11 -1.31 -22.72
CA GLN A 337 -8.14 -2.63 -23.36
C GLN A 337 -7.50 -3.73 -22.50
N HIS A 338 -6.45 -3.40 -21.74
CA HIS A 338 -5.61 -4.39 -21.05
C HIS A 338 -5.74 -4.36 -19.52
N CYS A 339 -6.41 -3.37 -18.95
CA CYS A 339 -6.57 -3.26 -17.49
C CYS A 339 -8.01 -3.48 -17.05
N ARG A 340 -8.17 -3.98 -15.82
CA ARG A 340 -9.44 -4.00 -15.10
C ARG A 340 -9.20 -3.67 -13.64
N ASN A 341 -10.02 -2.77 -13.08
CA ASN A 341 -9.91 -2.35 -11.68
C ASN A 341 -11.10 -2.86 -10.86
N TRP A 342 -10.86 -3.77 -9.93
CA TRP A 342 -11.83 -4.27 -8.95
C TRP A 342 -11.91 -3.32 -7.77
N VAL A 343 -12.93 -2.47 -7.75
CA VAL A 343 -13.06 -1.38 -6.77
C VAL A 343 -13.97 -1.73 -5.61
N SER A 344 -13.76 -1.04 -4.48
CA SER A 344 -14.66 -1.14 -3.33
C SER A 344 -16.07 -0.69 -3.71
N SER A 345 -17.04 -1.58 -3.56
CA SER A 345 -18.43 -1.36 -3.95
C SER A 345 -19.35 -2.34 -3.21
N PRO A 346 -20.58 -1.92 -2.85
CA PRO A 346 -21.60 -2.80 -2.28
C PRO A 346 -22.20 -3.77 -3.32
N GLU A 347 -22.00 -3.52 -4.61
CA GLU A 347 -22.54 -4.35 -5.69
C GLU A 347 -21.90 -5.75 -5.72
N PRO A 348 -22.57 -6.77 -6.27
CA PRO A 348 -21.98 -8.09 -6.47
C PRO A 348 -20.66 -8.03 -7.25
N LEU A 349 -19.76 -8.98 -6.97
CA LEU A 349 -18.48 -9.13 -7.68
C LEU A 349 -18.70 -9.11 -9.20
N ASP A 350 -17.81 -8.40 -9.91
CA ASP A 350 -17.78 -8.23 -11.36
C ASP A 350 -18.89 -7.36 -11.98
N THR A 351 -19.77 -6.79 -11.15
CA THR A 351 -20.75 -5.79 -11.63
C THR A 351 -20.00 -4.55 -12.13
N PRO A 352 -20.22 -4.10 -13.39
CA PRO A 352 -19.61 -2.88 -13.90
C PRO A 352 -19.92 -1.66 -13.02
N VAL A 353 -18.90 -0.85 -12.76
CA VAL A 353 -19.02 0.40 -11.99
C VAL A 353 -18.65 1.55 -12.91
N GLU A 354 -19.62 2.40 -13.23
CA GLU A 354 -19.38 3.53 -14.13
C GLU A 354 -18.36 4.50 -13.53
N PRO A 355 -17.25 4.79 -14.23
CA PRO A 355 -16.32 5.81 -13.78
C PRO A 355 -16.88 7.20 -14.12
N MET A 356 -16.60 8.20 -13.28
CA MET A 356 -16.98 9.59 -13.58
C MET A 356 -16.17 10.20 -14.73
N LEU A 357 -14.99 9.64 -15.03
CA LEU A 357 -14.11 10.07 -16.09
C LEU A 357 -13.57 8.84 -16.83
N THR A 358 -13.13 9.01 -18.07
CA THR A 358 -12.51 7.92 -18.84
C THR A 358 -11.33 7.32 -18.08
N ASP A 359 -11.39 6.01 -17.86
CA ASP A 359 -10.44 5.21 -17.10
C ASP A 359 -10.39 3.79 -17.68
N CYS A 360 -9.57 2.92 -17.09
CA CYS A 360 -9.69 1.48 -17.31
C CYS A 360 -11.07 0.96 -16.83
N PRO A 361 -11.61 -0.12 -17.43
CA PRO A 361 -12.83 -0.76 -16.97
C PRO A 361 -12.83 -1.04 -15.47
N ARG A 362 -13.88 -0.58 -14.78
CA ARG A 362 -14.06 -0.80 -13.35
C ARG A 362 -15.20 -1.78 -13.10
N VAL A 363 -14.97 -2.71 -12.19
CA VAL A 363 -15.98 -3.65 -11.71
C VAL A 363 -15.96 -3.71 -10.19
N SER A 364 -17.07 -4.10 -9.58
CA SER A 364 -17.14 -4.28 -8.13
C SER A 364 -16.25 -5.43 -7.67
N ALA A 365 -15.55 -5.25 -6.57
CA ALA A 365 -14.86 -6.32 -5.85
C ALA A 365 -15.81 -7.14 -4.94
N GLY A 366 -17.09 -6.80 -4.83
CA GLY A 366 -18.04 -7.47 -3.95
C GLY A 366 -17.76 -7.25 -2.45
N THR A 367 -17.23 -6.06 -2.11
CA THR A 367 -16.89 -5.61 -0.76
C THR A 367 -16.71 -4.08 -0.75
N GLU A 368 -17.10 -3.42 0.34
CA GLU A 368 -16.80 -2.00 0.58
C GLU A 368 -15.49 -1.79 1.34
N ARG A 369 -14.84 -2.88 1.78
CA ARG A 369 -13.57 -2.85 2.50
C ARG A 369 -12.40 -2.83 1.52
N HIS A 370 -11.75 -1.67 1.39
CA HIS A 370 -10.56 -1.44 0.56
C HIS A 370 -9.54 -2.57 0.65
N GLU A 371 -9.14 -2.93 1.87
CA GLU A 371 -8.08 -3.92 2.10
C GLU A 371 -8.46 -5.33 1.63
N LEU A 372 -9.75 -5.64 1.49
CA LEU A 372 -10.23 -6.96 1.07
C LEU A 372 -10.40 -7.11 -0.45
N THR A 373 -10.31 -6.02 -1.20
CA THR A 373 -10.63 -6.03 -2.64
C THR A 373 -9.81 -7.08 -3.39
N SER A 374 -8.50 -7.17 -3.14
CA SER A 374 -7.63 -8.21 -3.73
C SER A 374 -8.13 -9.62 -3.44
N TRP A 375 -8.40 -9.95 -2.18
CA TRP A 375 -8.85 -11.29 -1.82
C TRP A 375 -10.21 -11.63 -2.41
N ARG A 376 -11.13 -10.68 -2.43
CA ARG A 376 -12.50 -10.88 -2.93
C ARG A 376 -12.56 -11.02 -4.44
N SER A 377 -11.66 -10.36 -5.16
CA SER A 377 -11.54 -10.48 -6.62
C SER A 377 -10.57 -11.57 -7.09
N PHE A 378 -9.91 -12.29 -6.17
CA PHE A 378 -8.87 -13.28 -6.45
C PHE A 378 -9.19 -14.20 -7.64
N ASN A 379 -10.32 -14.91 -7.60
CA ASN A 379 -10.70 -15.84 -8.67
C ASN A 379 -11.02 -15.12 -9.99
N SER A 380 -11.69 -13.97 -9.92
CA SER A 380 -12.06 -13.17 -11.10
C SER A 380 -10.81 -12.60 -11.80
N ILE A 381 -9.78 -12.24 -11.04
CA ILE A 381 -8.49 -11.78 -11.59
C ILE A 381 -7.84 -12.87 -12.45
N PHE A 382 -7.73 -14.10 -11.95
CA PHE A 382 -7.12 -15.19 -12.71
C PHE A 382 -7.96 -15.61 -13.92
N GLN A 383 -9.29 -15.52 -13.81
CA GLN A 383 -10.18 -15.69 -14.95
C GLN A 383 -9.92 -14.62 -16.03
N PHE A 384 -9.84 -13.34 -15.64
CA PHE A 384 -9.51 -12.24 -16.54
C PHE A 384 -8.15 -12.44 -17.23
N PHE A 385 -7.13 -12.88 -16.52
CA PHE A 385 -5.83 -13.19 -17.12
C PHE A 385 -5.88 -14.35 -18.12
N SER A 386 -6.65 -15.39 -17.81
CA SER A 386 -6.87 -16.52 -18.72
C SER A 386 -7.56 -16.08 -20.01
N GLU A 387 -8.61 -15.26 -19.90
CA GLU A 387 -9.33 -14.68 -21.04
C GLU A 387 -8.42 -13.81 -21.90
N ALA A 388 -7.62 -12.94 -21.28
CA ALA A 388 -6.66 -12.07 -21.98
C ALA A 388 -5.60 -12.88 -22.75
N ARG A 389 -5.11 -13.99 -22.18
CA ARG A 389 -4.16 -14.87 -22.86
C ARG A 389 -4.78 -15.54 -24.08
N LEU A 390 -5.99 -16.08 -23.94
CA LEU A 390 -6.71 -16.74 -25.04
C LEU A 390 -7.02 -15.76 -26.18
N ALA A 391 -7.34 -14.50 -25.87
CA ALA A 391 -7.53 -13.47 -26.88
C ALA A 391 -6.23 -13.15 -27.64
N GLY A 392 -5.09 -13.10 -26.94
CA GLY A 392 -3.78 -12.91 -27.55
C GLY A 392 -3.37 -14.06 -28.49
N GLU A 393 -3.60 -15.30 -28.09
CA GLU A 393 -3.29 -16.49 -28.91
C GLU A 393 -4.06 -16.48 -30.24
N LYS A 394 -5.36 -16.17 -30.21
CA LYS A 394 -6.18 -16.08 -31.42
C LYS A 394 -5.67 -15.01 -32.39
N TYR A 395 -5.23 -13.86 -31.87
CA TYR A 395 -4.70 -12.78 -32.69
C TYR A 395 -3.35 -13.16 -33.36
N GLU A 396 -2.48 -13.86 -32.63
CA GLU A 396 -1.22 -14.39 -33.17
C GLU A 396 -1.47 -15.44 -34.28
N GLU A 397 -2.43 -16.34 -34.07
CA GLU A 397 -2.84 -17.33 -35.08
C GLU A 397 -3.43 -16.66 -36.34
N GLU A 398 -4.36 -15.72 -36.19
CA GLU A 398 -4.96 -15.00 -37.31
C GLU A 398 -3.92 -14.20 -38.11
N SER A 399 -3.03 -13.47 -37.42
CA SER A 399 -1.98 -12.68 -38.08
C SER A 399 -0.96 -13.55 -38.82
N SER A 400 -0.55 -14.69 -38.25
CA SER A 400 0.34 -15.64 -38.92
C SER A 400 -0.29 -16.30 -40.16
N SER A 401 -1.59 -16.59 -40.12
CA SER A 401 -2.34 -17.15 -41.25
C SER A 401 -2.53 -16.14 -42.39
N ALA A 402 -2.75 -14.85 -42.07
CA ALA A 402 -2.93 -13.79 -43.04
C ALA A 402 -1.63 -13.44 -43.80
N VAL A 403 -0.46 -13.57 -43.15
CA VAL A 403 0.84 -13.35 -43.80
C VAL A 403 1.17 -14.47 -44.80
N THR A 404 0.76 -15.70 -44.52
CA THR A 404 1.06 -16.87 -45.37
C THR A 404 0.33 -16.84 -46.73
N THR A 405 -0.86 -16.23 -46.81
CA THR A 405 -1.67 -16.18 -48.04
C THR A 405 -1.24 -15.10 -49.05
N ARG A 406 -0.38 -14.14 -48.65
CA ARG A 406 0.09 -13.05 -49.55
C ARG A 406 1.40 -13.36 -50.30
N SER A 407 2.08 -14.46 -50.01
CA SER A 407 3.40 -14.78 -50.60
C SER A 407 3.36 -15.70 -51.84
N SER A 408 2.20 -16.11 -52.34
CA SER A 408 2.10 -16.98 -53.52
C SER A 408 1.39 -16.25 -54.67
N HIS A 409 2.18 -15.80 -55.64
CA HIS A 409 1.88 -15.45 -57.05
C HIS A 409 2.63 -14.18 -57.47
N ARG A 410 3.93 -14.33 -57.76
CA ARG A 410 4.63 -13.43 -58.68
C ARG A 410 5.57 -14.24 -59.57
N THR A 411 4.97 -15.03 -60.45
CA THR A 411 5.67 -15.70 -61.55
C THR A 411 6.16 -14.61 -62.51
N LYS A 412 7.48 -14.41 -62.56
CA LYS A 412 8.14 -13.51 -63.53
C LYS A 412 7.94 -14.06 -64.94
N HIS A 413 7.18 -13.36 -65.78
CA HIS A 413 7.37 -13.46 -67.23
C HIS A 413 8.66 -12.72 -67.58
N LYS A 414 9.70 -13.46 -67.97
CA LYS A 414 10.83 -12.94 -68.75
C LYS A 414 10.30 -12.73 -70.18
N GLN A 415 10.45 -11.51 -70.67
CA GLN A 415 10.23 -11.15 -72.07
C GLN A 415 11.62 -11.06 -72.68
N ASP A 416 11.98 -12.07 -73.48
CA ASP A 416 13.23 -12.07 -74.23
C ASP A 416 13.11 -11.06 -75.37
N HIS A 417 14.07 -10.15 -75.40
CA HIS A 417 14.38 -9.27 -76.52
C HIS A 417 15.40 -10.02 -77.37
N ASP A 418 15.05 -10.37 -78.61
CA ASP A 418 16.04 -10.75 -79.63
C ASP A 418 15.93 -9.77 -80.80
N ASP A 419 17.08 -9.20 -81.12
CA ASP A 419 17.39 -8.41 -82.31
C ASP A 419 17.55 -9.32 -83.55
N LEU A 420 17.36 -8.68 -84.72
CA LEU A 420 17.57 -9.11 -86.13
C LEU A 420 16.36 -9.61 -86.91
#